data_AF-A0A511MWM2-F1
#
_entry.id   AF-A0A511MWM2-F1
#
_cell.length_a   1.000
_cell.length_b   1.000
_cell.length_c   1.000
_cell.angle_alpha   90.00
_cell.angle_beta   90.00
_cell.angle_gamma   90.00
#
_symmetry.space_group_name_H-M   'P 1'
#
loop_
_entity.id
_entity.type
_entity.pdbx_description
1 polymer ?
#
loop_
_entity_poly.entity_id
_entity_poly.type
_entity_poly.pdbx_seq_one_letter_code
_entity_poly.pdbx_strand_id
1 'polypeptide(L)'
;MSQPKKGPSTKQKKLPKKVQEAIQKNQQGKKWGRQVKKSHNRPELPQIKPDQVFKDRDGKSYTFSESALKRVAAHLLQKNKKQWRYRNFPFPVVGHNGNEIEVLFDFYVYDSNETIVRVILVVPNESRELWDRLGLFKKQFPMYTHEVWTPEVMAELLEKSWLGY
;
A
#
# COMPACT_ATOMS: atom_id res chain seq x y z
N MET A 1 -7.16 0.82 -74.06
CA MET A 1 -6.33 0.13 -73.04
C MET A 1 -5.75 1.16 -72.11
N SER A 2 -6.06 1.03 -70.83
CA SER A 2 -6.08 2.10 -69.82
C SER A 2 -4.72 2.32 -69.14
N GLN A 3 -4.37 3.59 -68.91
CA GLN A 3 -3.29 3.99 -68.01
C GLN A 3 -3.64 3.68 -66.55
N PRO A 4 -2.70 3.20 -65.71
CA PRO A 4 -2.88 3.23 -64.26
C PRO A 4 -2.24 4.49 -63.64
N LYS A 5 -3.06 5.17 -62.84
CA LYS A 5 -2.78 6.38 -62.07
C LYS A 5 -1.78 6.09 -60.93
N LYS A 6 -0.74 6.91 -60.77
CA LYS A 6 0.10 6.96 -59.57
C LYS A 6 -0.70 7.58 -58.42
N GLY A 7 -1.09 6.78 -57.43
CA GLY A 7 -1.60 7.28 -56.15
C GLY A 7 -0.46 7.86 -55.29
N PRO A 8 -0.72 8.85 -54.41
CA PRO A 8 0.32 9.42 -53.57
C PRO A 8 0.71 8.42 -52.48
N SER A 9 2.00 8.06 -52.45
CA SER A 9 2.60 7.27 -51.39
C SER A 9 2.61 8.09 -50.10
N THR A 10 1.83 7.64 -49.11
CA THR A 10 1.76 8.22 -47.77
C THR A 10 3.13 8.06 -47.11
N LYS A 11 3.95 9.13 -47.12
CA LYS A 11 5.17 9.20 -46.31
C LYS A 11 4.78 8.93 -44.86
N GLN A 12 5.19 7.78 -44.31
CA GLN A 12 5.19 7.56 -42.87
C GLN A 12 6.02 8.68 -42.24
N LYS A 13 5.35 9.69 -41.68
CA LYS A 13 5.95 10.68 -40.80
C LYS A 13 6.52 9.90 -39.61
N LYS A 14 7.81 9.60 -39.64
CA LYS A 14 8.55 9.19 -38.45
C LYS A 14 8.31 10.29 -37.41
N LEU A 15 7.76 9.90 -36.26
CA LEU A 15 7.52 10.82 -35.16
C LEU A 15 8.83 11.56 -34.81
N PRO A 16 8.79 12.88 -34.54
CA PRO A 16 9.98 13.64 -34.18
C PRO A 16 10.70 13.00 -32.98
N LYS A 17 12.04 13.00 -32.98
CA LYS A 17 12.86 12.45 -31.88
C LYS A 17 12.40 12.92 -30.49
N LYS A 18 11.97 14.18 -30.36
CA LYS A 18 11.39 14.74 -29.12
C LYS A 18 10.15 14.00 -28.60
N VAL A 19 9.31 13.47 -29.48
CA VAL A 19 8.11 12.70 -29.09
C VAL A 19 8.49 11.28 -28.67
N GLN A 20 9.50 10.68 -29.32
CA GLN A 20 10.04 9.38 -28.89
C GLN A 20 10.77 9.49 -27.54
N GLU A 21 11.51 10.57 -27.31
CA GLU A 21 12.13 10.89 -26.01
C GLU A 21 11.08 11.19 -24.92
N ALA A 22 9.97 11.84 -25.27
CA ALA A 22 8.87 12.08 -24.33
C ALA A 22 8.13 10.78 -23.95
N ILE A 23 7.97 9.82 -24.88
CA ILE A 23 7.39 8.50 -24.60
C ILE A 23 8.34 7.68 -23.71
N GLN A 24 9.67 7.77 -23.90
CA GLN A 24 10.65 7.12 -23.01
C GLN A 24 10.70 7.77 -21.62
N LYS A 25 10.58 9.11 -21.52
CA LYS A 25 10.52 9.81 -20.23
C LYS A 25 9.22 9.57 -19.45
N ASN A 26 8.08 9.40 -20.12
CA ASN A 26 6.80 9.12 -19.44
C ASN A 26 6.59 7.64 -19.04
N GLN A 27 7.46 6.73 -19.48
CA GLN A 27 7.51 5.36 -18.93
C GLN A 27 8.32 5.26 -17.63
N GLN A 28 8.99 6.35 -17.20
CA GLN A 28 9.46 6.51 -15.82
C GLN A 28 8.30 6.95 -14.92
N GLY A 29 7.22 6.19 -14.92
CA GLY A 29 6.31 6.18 -13.79
C GLY A 29 7.15 5.88 -12.55
N LYS A 30 7.19 6.82 -11.60
CA LYS A 30 7.88 6.69 -10.31
C LYS A 30 7.54 5.33 -9.70
N LYS A 31 8.42 4.36 -9.91
CA LYS A 31 8.45 3.11 -9.15
C LYS A 31 8.82 3.52 -7.73
N TRP A 32 7.82 3.67 -6.87
CA TRP A 32 8.02 3.59 -5.42
C TRP A 32 8.31 2.13 -5.02
N GLY A 33 9.20 1.46 -5.73
CA GLY A 33 9.83 0.25 -5.23
C GLY A 33 10.91 0.71 -4.27
N ARG A 34 10.62 0.72 -2.96
CA ARG A 34 11.69 0.67 -1.97
C ARG A 34 12.57 -0.49 -2.40
N GLN A 35 13.84 -0.22 -2.70
CA GLN A 35 14.82 -1.30 -2.80
C GLN A 35 14.78 -2.03 -1.47
N VAL A 36 14.30 -3.27 -1.48
CA VAL A 36 14.38 -4.17 -0.33
C VAL A 36 15.87 -4.44 -0.13
N LYS A 37 16.52 -3.62 0.69
CA LYS A 37 17.85 -3.93 1.20
C LYS A 37 17.67 -5.21 2.02
N LYS A 38 18.21 -6.33 1.54
CA LYS A 38 18.40 -7.53 2.35
C LYS A 38 19.45 -7.22 3.42
N SER A 39 19.08 -6.48 4.45
CA SER A 39 19.83 -6.47 5.70
C SER A 39 19.41 -7.71 6.50
N HIS A 40 20.34 -8.63 6.75
CA HIS A 40 20.17 -9.75 7.67
C HIS A 40 20.01 -9.32 9.15
N ASN A 41 19.79 -8.02 9.40
CA ASN A 41 19.49 -7.50 10.71
C ASN A 41 18.01 -7.12 10.72
N ARG A 42 17.16 -8.02 11.24
CA ARG A 42 15.76 -7.69 11.48
C ARG A 42 15.74 -6.60 12.54
N PRO A 43 15.08 -5.46 12.30
CA PRO A 43 15.11 -4.37 13.26
C PRO A 43 14.50 -4.82 14.59
N GLU A 44 15.11 -4.38 15.69
CA GLU A 44 14.58 -4.63 17.02
C GLU A 44 13.33 -3.78 17.24
N LEU A 45 12.18 -4.45 17.32
CA LEU A 45 10.92 -3.82 17.66
C LEU A 45 10.70 -3.86 19.17
N PRO A 46 9.98 -2.89 19.75
CA PRO A 46 9.67 -2.88 21.17
C PRO A 46 8.89 -4.15 21.55
N GLN A 47 9.35 -4.80 22.61
CA GLN A 47 8.69 -5.99 23.14
C GLN A 47 7.49 -5.58 23.99
N ILE A 48 6.34 -5.47 23.33
CA ILE A 48 5.07 -5.21 24.01
C ILE A 48 4.51 -6.52 24.53
N LYS A 49 4.09 -6.53 25.79
CA LYS A 49 3.56 -7.71 26.47
C LYS A 49 2.28 -8.23 25.77
N PRO A 50 2.09 -9.56 25.68
CA PRO A 50 0.91 -10.16 25.03
C PRO A 50 -0.44 -9.74 25.62
N ASP A 51 -0.47 -9.44 26.92
CA ASP A 51 -1.63 -9.00 27.70
C ASP A 51 -1.87 -7.48 27.65
N GLN A 52 -1.00 -6.73 26.95
CA GLN A 52 -1.18 -5.30 26.77
C GLN A 52 -2.53 -5.01 26.11
N VAL A 53 -3.34 -4.21 26.79
CA VAL A 53 -4.64 -3.75 26.30
C VAL A 53 -4.45 -2.48 25.47
N PHE A 54 -5.07 -2.47 24.29
CA PHE A 54 -5.18 -1.33 23.39
C PHE A 54 -6.64 -0.93 23.26
N LYS A 55 -6.93 0.36 23.21
CA LYS A 55 -8.29 0.87 22.98
C LYS A 55 -8.41 1.41 21.58
N ASP A 56 -9.42 0.96 20.85
CA ASP A 56 -9.77 1.53 19.56
C ASP A 56 -10.54 2.84 19.72
N ARG A 57 -10.88 3.47 18.58
CA ARG A 57 -11.67 4.69 18.50
C ARG A 57 -13.01 4.61 19.24
N ASP A 58 -13.65 3.44 19.24
CA ASP A 58 -14.96 3.21 19.85
C ASP A 58 -14.84 2.91 21.35
N GLY A 59 -13.61 2.94 21.90
CA GLY A 59 -13.31 2.58 23.28
C GLY A 59 -13.23 1.07 23.52
N LYS A 60 -13.32 0.25 22.47
CA LYS A 60 -13.27 -1.20 22.59
C LYS A 60 -11.84 -1.65 22.85
N SER A 61 -11.69 -2.49 23.87
CA SER A 61 -10.42 -3.08 24.28
C SER A 61 -10.05 -4.26 23.39
N TYR A 62 -8.81 -4.28 22.92
CA TYR A 62 -8.21 -5.39 22.17
C TYR A 62 -6.89 -5.79 22.81
N THR A 63 -6.64 -7.09 22.83
CA THR A 63 -5.34 -7.70 23.06
C THR A 63 -4.95 -8.46 21.80
N PHE A 64 -3.64 -8.49 21.51
CA PHE A 64 -3.11 -9.22 20.36
C PHE A 64 -2.08 -10.25 20.84
N SER A 65 -2.53 -11.23 21.63
CA SER A 65 -1.66 -12.25 22.22
C SER A 65 -0.83 -12.98 21.17
N GLU A 66 -1.49 -13.34 20.07
CA GLU A 66 -0.92 -14.16 18.98
C GLU A 66 0.01 -13.40 18.03
N SER A 67 0.03 -12.06 18.07
CA SER A 67 0.80 -11.28 17.08
C SER A 67 1.55 -10.10 17.71
N ALA A 68 2.87 -10.28 17.85
CA ALA A 68 3.78 -9.21 18.29
C ALA A 68 3.73 -7.99 17.35
N LEU A 69 3.63 -8.22 16.04
CA LEU A 69 3.58 -7.14 15.05
C LEU A 69 2.30 -6.30 15.19
N LYS A 70 1.15 -6.94 15.43
CA LYS A 70 -0.11 -6.21 15.69
C LYS A 70 -0.04 -5.41 16.99
N ARG A 71 0.65 -5.91 18.03
CA ARG A 71 0.90 -5.13 19.26
C ARG A 71 1.72 -3.88 18.97
N VAL A 72 2.80 -3.99 18.21
CA VAL A 72 3.63 -2.85 17.83
C VAL A 72 2.86 -1.85 16.97
N ALA A 73 2.07 -2.33 16.02
CA ALA A 73 1.23 -1.48 15.19
C ALA A 73 0.18 -0.72 16.02
N ALA A 74 -0.54 -1.42 16.90
CA ALA A 74 -1.52 -0.80 17.79
C ALA A 74 -0.87 0.22 18.74
N HIS A 75 0.33 -0.08 19.26
CA HIS A 75 1.10 0.86 20.08
C HIS A 75 1.49 2.11 19.30
N LEU A 76 1.98 1.97 18.07
CA LEU A 76 2.30 3.10 17.19
C LEU A 76 1.08 3.98 16.93
N LEU A 77 -0.06 3.37 16.62
CA LEU A 77 -1.30 4.09 16.35
C LEU A 77 -1.80 4.84 17.61
N GLN A 78 -1.75 4.20 18.78
CA GLN A 78 -2.15 4.81 20.05
C GLN A 78 -1.19 5.92 20.49
N LYS A 79 0.13 5.69 20.40
CA LYS A 79 1.18 6.68 20.71
C LYS A 79 1.00 7.94 19.87
N ASN A 80 0.72 7.78 18.57
CA ASN A 80 0.52 8.87 17.63
C ASN A 80 -0.92 9.44 17.65
N LYS A 81 -1.73 9.09 18.66
CA LYS A 81 -3.12 9.55 18.86
C LYS A 81 -3.99 9.41 17.61
N LYS A 82 -3.75 8.37 16.79
CA LYS A 82 -4.58 8.12 15.61
C LYS A 82 -5.93 7.54 16.04
N GLN A 83 -7.00 7.93 15.37
CA GLN A 83 -8.30 7.30 15.55
C GLN A 83 -8.35 6.05 14.70
N TRP A 84 -8.19 4.87 15.31
CA TRP A 84 -8.14 3.61 14.58
C TRP A 84 -9.20 2.63 15.06
N ARG A 85 -9.62 1.70 14.21
CA ARG A 85 -10.43 0.54 14.56
C ARG A 85 -9.75 -0.75 14.10
N TYR A 86 -9.80 -1.78 14.93
CA TYR A 86 -9.43 -3.13 14.56
C TYR A 86 -10.68 -3.88 14.12
N ARG A 87 -10.80 -4.22 12.84
CA ARG A 87 -11.97 -4.91 12.28
C ARG A 87 -11.53 -5.83 11.16
N ASN A 88 -12.16 -6.99 11.07
CA ASN A 88 -11.97 -7.90 9.96
C ASN A 88 -12.98 -7.60 8.86
N PHE A 89 -12.82 -6.45 8.19
CA PHE A 89 -13.67 -6.06 7.06
C PHE A 89 -12.99 -6.45 5.74
N PRO A 90 -13.55 -7.36 4.94
CA PRO A 90 -12.98 -7.70 3.65
C PRO A 90 -13.35 -6.65 2.60
N PHE A 91 -12.40 -6.32 1.74
CA PHE A 91 -12.67 -5.59 0.50
C PHE A 91 -12.74 -6.58 -0.66
N PRO A 92 -13.91 -6.73 -1.31
CA PRO A 92 -14.01 -7.55 -2.51
C PRO A 92 -13.29 -6.84 -3.66
N VAL A 93 -12.27 -7.48 -4.22
CA VAL A 93 -11.58 -7.01 -5.42
C VAL A 93 -11.75 -8.02 -6.54
N VAL A 94 -12.12 -7.53 -7.72
CA VAL A 94 -12.20 -8.36 -8.92
C VAL A 94 -10.81 -8.48 -9.57
N GLY A 95 -10.35 -9.71 -9.72
CA GLY A 95 -9.11 -10.06 -10.41
C GLY A 95 -9.20 -9.90 -11.93
N HIS A 96 -8.06 -10.01 -12.60
CA HIS A 96 -7.97 -9.84 -14.06
C HIS A 96 -8.78 -10.88 -14.86
N ASN A 97 -9.02 -12.04 -14.29
CA ASN A 97 -9.81 -13.13 -14.87
C ASN A 97 -11.29 -13.11 -14.42
N GLY A 98 -11.73 -12.06 -13.71
CA GLY A 98 -13.09 -11.95 -13.19
C GLY A 98 -13.32 -12.66 -11.86
N ASN A 99 -12.30 -13.30 -11.28
CA ASN A 99 -12.42 -13.94 -9.96
C ASN A 99 -12.50 -12.88 -8.85
N GLU A 100 -13.37 -13.09 -7.87
CA GLU A 100 -13.42 -12.25 -6.68
C GLU A 100 -12.40 -12.71 -5.64
N ILE A 101 -11.64 -11.75 -5.10
CA ILE A 101 -10.62 -11.97 -4.07
C ILE A 101 -10.94 -11.02 -2.93
N GLU A 102 -10.83 -11.49 -1.70
CA GLU A 102 -10.97 -10.63 -0.53
C GLU A 102 -9.60 -10.10 -0.09
N VAL A 103 -9.50 -8.78 0.05
CA VAL A 103 -8.33 -8.13 0.67
C VAL A 103 -8.73 -7.68 2.07
N LEU A 104 -8.04 -8.20 3.07
CA LEU A 104 -8.25 -7.84 4.46
C LEU A 104 -7.13 -6.92 4.94
N PHE A 105 -7.51 -5.92 5.73
CA PHE A 105 -6.59 -5.04 6.45
C PHE A 105 -6.80 -5.21 7.95
N ASP A 106 -5.76 -4.95 8.74
CA ASP A 106 -5.82 -5.11 10.19
C ASP A 106 -6.37 -3.86 10.87
N PHE A 107 -5.90 -2.67 10.47
CA PHE A 107 -6.26 -1.41 11.11
C PHE A 107 -6.84 -0.41 10.12
N TYR A 108 -7.90 0.26 10.55
CA TYR A 108 -8.62 1.27 9.79
C TYR A 108 -8.49 2.59 10.52
N VAL A 109 -7.84 3.58 9.90
CA VAL A 109 -7.61 4.90 10.49
C VAL A 109 -8.63 5.88 9.93
N TYR A 110 -9.24 6.61 10.85
CA TYR A 110 -10.29 7.58 10.60
C TYR A 110 -9.76 9.00 10.77
N ASP A 111 -10.35 9.94 10.03
CA ASP A 111 -10.21 11.36 10.30
C ASP A 111 -11.26 11.86 11.31
N SER A 112 -11.29 13.18 11.54
CA SER A 112 -12.27 13.82 12.41
C SER A 112 -13.71 13.76 11.89
N ASN A 113 -13.92 13.48 10.61
CA ASN A 113 -15.23 13.39 9.96
C ASN A 113 -15.73 11.94 9.88
N GLU A 114 -15.16 11.05 10.70
CA GLU A 114 -15.51 9.63 10.74
C GLU A 114 -15.29 8.87 9.42
N THR A 115 -14.46 9.41 8.52
CA THR A 115 -14.15 8.79 7.24
C THR A 115 -12.88 7.97 7.34
N ILE A 116 -12.87 6.77 6.76
CA ILE A 116 -11.66 5.96 6.66
C ILE A 116 -10.70 6.65 5.69
N VAL A 117 -9.59 7.17 6.21
CA VAL A 117 -8.56 7.81 5.40
C VAL A 117 -7.40 6.87 5.07
N ARG A 118 -7.18 5.85 5.91
CA ARG A 118 -6.09 4.91 5.73
C ARG A 118 -6.46 3.50 6.19
N VAL A 119 -6.02 2.51 5.43
CA VAL A 119 -6.10 1.08 5.79
C VAL A 119 -4.69 0.52 5.89
N ILE A 120 -4.42 -0.23 6.95
CA ILE A 120 -3.07 -0.72 7.27
C ILE A 120 -3.13 -2.23 7.36
N LEU A 121 -2.24 -2.87 6.61
CA LEU A 121 -2.02 -4.31 6.65
C LEU A 121 -0.67 -4.58 7.30
N VAL A 122 -0.65 -5.40 8.35
CA VAL A 122 0.54 -5.76 9.09
C VAL A 122 1.01 -7.14 8.64
N VAL A 123 2.20 -7.21 8.05
CA VAL A 123 2.77 -8.46 7.53
C VAL A 123 4.21 -8.63 7.96
N PRO A 124 4.69 -9.86 8.19
CA PRO A 124 6.08 -10.11 8.56
C PRO A 124 7.06 -9.78 7.44
N ASN A 125 6.63 -9.91 6.18
CA ASN A 125 7.39 -9.62 4.98
C ASN A 125 6.45 -9.33 3.82
N GLU A 126 6.95 -8.57 2.85
CA GLU A 126 6.24 -8.34 1.61
C GLU A 126 6.38 -9.54 0.67
N SER A 127 5.34 -9.81 -0.12
CA SER A 127 5.36 -10.81 -1.18
C SER A 127 4.83 -10.22 -2.48
N ARG A 128 5.19 -10.82 -3.61
CA ARG A 128 4.67 -10.40 -4.91
C ARG A 128 3.15 -10.53 -4.98
N GLU A 129 2.62 -11.65 -4.48
CA GLU A 129 1.18 -11.90 -4.42
C GLU A 129 0.44 -10.83 -3.61
N LEU A 130 1.02 -10.42 -2.47
CA LEU A 130 0.47 -9.32 -1.68
C LEU A 130 0.40 -8.03 -2.51
N TRP A 131 1.49 -7.69 -3.19
CA TRP A 131 1.54 -6.49 -4.02
C TRP A 131 0.59 -6.54 -5.22
N ASP A 132 0.39 -7.71 -5.81
CA ASP A 132 -0.57 -7.91 -6.89
C ASP A 132 -2.01 -7.66 -6.38
N ARG A 133 -2.38 -8.23 -5.22
CA ARG A 133 -3.69 -7.99 -4.57
C ARG A 133 -3.89 -6.52 -4.19
N LEU A 134 -2.88 -5.87 -3.61
CA LEU A 134 -2.94 -4.44 -3.28
C LEU A 134 -3.00 -3.55 -4.52
N GLY A 135 -2.39 -3.98 -5.62
CA GLY A 135 -2.50 -3.31 -6.91
C GLY A 135 -3.92 -3.32 -7.46
N LEU A 136 -4.65 -4.44 -7.31
CA LEU A 136 -6.07 -4.53 -7.65
C LEU A 136 -6.93 -3.67 -6.71
N PHE A 137 -6.68 -3.75 -5.41
CA PHE A 137 -7.35 -2.93 -4.40
C PHE A 137 -7.21 -1.44 -4.72
N LYS A 138 -6.00 -0.96 -5.02
CA LYS A 138 -5.74 0.45 -5.35
C LYS A 138 -6.53 0.93 -6.57
N LYS A 139 -6.73 0.06 -7.56
CA LYS A 139 -7.48 0.40 -8.79
C LYS A 139 -8.98 0.53 -8.52
N GLN A 140 -9.53 -0.34 -7.67
CA GLN A 140 -10.97 -0.42 -7.41
C GLN A 140 -11.40 0.50 -6.26
N PHE A 141 -10.51 0.73 -5.29
CA PHE A 141 -10.74 1.56 -4.11
C PHE A 141 -9.69 2.69 -3.98
N PRO A 142 -9.57 3.59 -4.98
CA PRO A 142 -8.54 4.62 -4.98
C PRO A 142 -8.71 5.69 -3.89
N MET A 143 -9.88 5.75 -3.25
CA MET A 143 -10.17 6.69 -2.15
C MET A 143 -9.44 6.34 -0.85
N TYR A 144 -9.09 5.07 -0.63
CA TYR A 144 -8.40 4.64 0.58
C TYR A 144 -6.90 4.64 0.39
N THR A 145 -6.19 5.35 1.25
CA THR A 145 -4.74 5.21 1.33
C THR A 145 -4.42 3.87 1.99
N HIS A 146 -3.73 2.97 1.31
CA HIS A 146 -3.27 1.72 1.92
C HIS A 146 -1.81 1.83 2.34
N GLU A 147 -1.47 1.18 3.45
CA GLU A 147 -0.10 0.98 3.90
C GLU A 147 0.16 -0.48 4.24
N VAL A 148 1.39 -0.92 3.98
CA VAL A 148 1.90 -2.22 4.40
C VAL A 148 2.94 -1.95 5.47
N TRP A 149 2.68 -2.46 6.68
CA TRP A 149 3.57 -2.31 7.82
C TRP A 149 4.34 -3.61 8.03
N THR A 150 5.57 -3.62 7.52
CA THR A 150 6.57 -4.64 7.85
C THR A 150 7.34 -4.27 9.12
N PRO A 151 8.13 -5.18 9.71
CA PRO A 151 9.03 -4.84 10.81
C PRO A 151 9.94 -3.64 10.49
N GLU A 152 10.46 -3.56 9.27
CA GLU A 152 11.32 -2.47 8.79
C GLU A 152 10.58 -1.14 8.73
N VAL A 153 9.37 -1.14 8.17
CA VAL A 153 8.53 0.07 8.13
C VAL A 153 8.18 0.51 9.55
N MET A 154 7.80 -0.41 10.44
CA MET A 154 7.47 -0.08 11.82
C MET A 154 8.67 0.46 12.61
N ALA A 155 9.87 -0.07 12.38
CA ALA A 155 11.10 0.46 12.98
C ALA A 155 11.35 1.91 12.55
N GLU A 156 11.23 2.22 11.26
CA GLU A 156 11.35 3.60 10.77
C GLU A 156 10.24 4.51 11.35
N LEU A 157 9.01 4.01 11.48
CA LEU A 157 7.90 4.77 12.07
C LEU A 157 8.13 5.04 13.56
N LEU A 158 8.73 4.09 14.28
CA LEU A 158 9.14 4.29 15.66
C LEU A 158 10.19 5.40 15.72
N GLU A 159 11.28 5.31 14.98
CA GLU A 159 12.32 6.36 14.94
C GLU A 159 11.75 7.74 14.62
N LYS A 160 10.87 7.84 13.61
CA LYS A 160 10.22 9.10 13.24
C LYS A 160 9.25 9.61 14.30
N SER A 161 8.50 8.73 14.96
CA SER A 161 7.59 9.12 16.05
C SER A 161 8.34 9.64 17.28
N TRP A 162 9.59 9.20 17.48
CA TRP A 162 10.47 9.76 18.52
C TRP A 162 10.99 11.15 18.15
N LEU A 163 11.04 11.48 16.86
CA LEU A 163 11.51 12.77 16.35
C LEU A 163 10.42 13.87 16.31
N GLY A 164 9.21 13.60 16.81
CA GLY A 164 8.20 14.63 17.13
C GLY A 164 7.88 15.62 16.01
N TYR A 165 7.00 15.23 15.08
CA TYR A 165 6.30 16.14 14.16
C TYR A 165 4.80 16.06 14.39
#